data_AF-A0A1V9Y9H1-F1
#
_entry.id   AF-A0A1V9Y9H1-F1
#
_cell.length_a   1.000
_cell.length_b   1.000
_cell.length_c   1.000
_cell.angle_alpha   90.00
_cell.angle_beta   90.00
_cell.angle_gamma   90.00
#
_symmetry.space_group_name_H-M   'P 1'
#
loop_
_entity.id
_entity.type
_entity.pdbx_description
1 polymer ?
#
loop_
_entity_poly.entity_id
_entity_poly.type
_entity_poly.pdbx_seq_one_letter_code
_entity_poly.pdbx_strand_id
1 'polypeptide(L)' 'MVVIAGGSSITCTHKCCFDAELQTKVGRVKLDNLEVVVLPADEDEFILGNATMQSLGIDVHSMLEKMARPVS' A
#
# COMPACT_ATOMS: atom_id res chain seq x y z
N MET A 1 16.20 3.83 -3.92
CA MET A 1 15.78 2.95 -2.80
C MET A 1 14.32 3.20 -2.50
N VAL A 2 13.62 2.20 -2.00
CA VAL A 2 12.22 2.27 -1.58
C VAL A 2 12.15 1.75 -0.14
N VAL A 3 11.38 2.43 0.70
CA VAL A 3 11.13 2.00 2.09
C VAL A 3 9.84 1.17 2.08
N ILE A 4 9.93 -0.09 2.52
CA ILE A 4 8.77 -0.98 2.61
C ILE A 4 8.09 -0.87 3.98
N ALA A 5 6.90 -1.48 4.09
CA ALA A 5 6.26 -1.67 5.38
C ALA A 5 7.24 -2.33 6.36
N GLY A 6 7.37 -1.77 7.57
CA GLY A 6 8.38 -2.19 8.56
C GLY A 6 9.66 -1.36 8.58
N GLY A 7 9.84 -0.39 7.67
CA GLY A 7 10.95 0.57 7.70
C GLY A 7 12.24 0.10 7.05
N SER A 8 12.29 -1.15 6.59
CA SER A 8 13.41 -1.68 5.79
C SER A 8 13.50 -0.96 4.45
N SER A 9 14.73 -0.69 4.01
CA SER A 9 14.97 -0.06 2.72
C SER A 9 15.53 -1.07 1.73
N ILE A 10 14.91 -1.17 0.55
CA ILE A 10 15.31 -2.10 -0.50
C ILE A 10 15.71 -1.32 -1.76
N THR A 11 16.73 -1.81 -2.45
CA THR A 11 17.10 -1.29 -3.77
C THR A 11 16.06 -1.73 -4.79
N CYS A 12 15.26 -0.77 -5.27
CA CYS A 12 14.36 -0.96 -6.39
C CYS A 12 15.17 -1.22 -7.66
N THR A 13 15.04 -2.42 -8.22
CA THR A 13 15.71 -2.82 -9.47
C THR A 13 14.81 -2.61 -10.69
N HIS A 14 13.49 -2.62 -10.51
CA HIS A 14 12.54 -2.44 -11.59
C HIS A 14 11.28 -1.69 -11.14
N LYS A 15 10.79 -0.81 -12.01
CA LYS A 15 9.50 -0.12 -11.88
C LYS A 15 8.66 -0.39 -13.12
N CYS A 16 7.36 -0.59 -12.94
CA CYS A 16 6.42 -0.65 -14.05
C CYS A 16 5.08 -0.01 -13.65
N CYS A 17 4.26 0.26 -14.66
CA CYS A 17 2.88 0.70 -14.46
C CYS A 17 1.93 -0.38 -14.96
N PHE A 18 0.88 -0.67 -14.20
CA PHE A 18 -0.19 -1.56 -14.65
C PHE A 18 -1.54 -1.18 -14.02
N ASP A 19 -2.62 -1.65 -14.64
CA ASP A 19 -3.97 -1.51 -14.12
C ASP A 19 -4.31 -2.73 -13.27
N ALA A 20 -4.81 -2.52 -12.06
CA ALA A 20 -5.21 -3.58 -11.13
C ALA A 20 -6.69 -3.51 -10.79
N GLU A 21 -7.26 -4.65 -10.38
CA GLU A 21 -8.59 -4.72 -9.81
C GLU A 21 -8.53 -5.40 -8.44
N LEU A 22 -8.95 -4.68 -7.40
CA LEU A 22 -9.07 -5.23 -6.06
C LEU A 22 -10.48 -5.79 -5.88
N GLN A 23 -10.58 -7.10 -5.61
CA GLN A 23 -11.83 -7.71 -5.19
C GLN A 23 -12.02 -7.48 -3.68
N THR A 24 -13.02 -6.68 -3.32
CA THR A 24 -13.42 -6.46 -1.93
C THR A 24 -14.73 -7.19 -1.62
N LYS A 25 -15.11 -7.22 -0.33
CA LYS A 25 -16.44 -7.74 0.09
C LYS A 25 -17.60 -6.95 -0.48
N VAL A 26 -17.40 -5.66 -0.79
CA VAL A 26 -18.47 -4.75 -1.24
C VAL A 26 -18.48 -4.54 -2.75
N GLY A 27 -17.52 -5.13 -3.47
CA GLY A 27 -17.41 -5.01 -4.93
C GLY A 27 -15.96 -4.95 -5.41
N ARG A 28 -15.80 -4.71 -6.71
CA ARG A 28 -14.50 -4.52 -7.36
C ARG A 28 -14.11 -3.05 -7.34
N VAL A 29 -12.84 -2.78 -7.07
CA VAL A 29 -12.27 -1.44 -7.16
C VAL A 29 -11.16 -1.46 -8.21
N LYS A 30 -11.30 -0.59 -9.22
CA LYS A 30 -10.27 -0.41 -10.23
C LYS A 30 -9.20 0.55 -9.74
N LEU A 31 -7.96 0.22 -10.02
CA LEU A 31 -6.79 1.02 -9.76
C LEU A 31 -6.04 1.16 -11.09
N ASP A 32 -6.22 2.29 -11.75
CA ASP A 32 -5.63 2.54 -13.05
C ASP A 32 -4.25 3.19 -12.90
N ASN A 33 -3.32 2.83 -13.78
CA ASN A 33 -1.97 3.40 -13.87
C ASN A 33 -1.19 3.40 -12.54
N LEU A 34 -1.20 2.26 -11.83
CA LEU A 34 -0.43 2.10 -10.59
C LEU A 34 1.06 2.01 -10.92
N GLU A 35 1.86 2.97 -10.43
CA GLU A 35 3.31 2.78 -10.36
C GLU A 35 3.63 1.76 -9.26
N VAL A 36 4.29 0.67 -9.65
CA VAL A 36 4.71 -0.38 -8.74
C VAL A 36 6.21 -0.61 -8.79
N VAL A 37 6.72 -1.14 -7.69
CA VAL A 37 8.11 -1.55 -7.55
C VAL A 37 8.14 -3.06 -7.48
N VAL A 38 8.88 -3.69 -8.40
CA VAL A 38 9.04 -5.14 -8.40
C VAL A 38 10.27 -5.47 -7.56
N LEU A 39 10.08 -6.28 -6.52
CA LEU A 39 11.12 -6.72 -5.60
C LEU A 39 11.24 -8.24 -5.67
N PRO A 40 12.45 -8.80 -5.66
CA PRO A 40 12.64 -10.21 -5.39
C PRO A 40 12.33 -10.44 -3.91
N ALA A 41 11.15 -10.98 -3.62
CA ALA A 41 10.69 -11.32 -2.28
C ALA A 41 10.15 -12.76 -2.29
N ASP A 42 10.35 -13.50 -1.21
CA ASP A 42 9.73 -14.81 -0.97
C ASP A 42 8.30 -14.67 -0.39
N GLU A 43 7.70 -13.49 -0.50
CA GLU A 43 6.38 -13.17 0.00
C GLU A 43 5.36 -13.31 -1.14
N ASP A 44 4.30 -14.10 -0.93
CA ASP A 44 3.20 -14.29 -1.88
C ASP A 44 2.18 -13.12 -1.86
N GLU A 45 2.42 -12.10 -1.03
CA GLU A 45 1.50 -10.99 -0.80
C GLU A 45 1.95 -9.67 -1.44
N PHE A 46 0.97 -8.93 -1.96
CA PHE A 46 1.18 -7.61 -2.53
C PHE A 46 1.04 -6.51 -1.47
N ILE A 47 2.02 -5.60 -1.39
CA ILE A 47 1.96 -4.45 -0.49
C ILE A 47 1.41 -3.23 -1.21
N LEU A 48 0.28 -2.71 -0.71
CA LEU A 48 -0.26 -1.42 -1.13
C LEU A 48 0.46 -0.29 -0.38
N GLY A 49 1.03 0.65 -1.13
CA GLY A 49 1.64 1.85 -0.56
C GLY A 49 0.59 2.81 0.03
N ASN A 50 1.04 3.68 0.94
CA ASN A 50 0.16 4.64 1.63
C ASN A 50 -0.64 5.53 0.67
N ALA A 51 -0.02 6.02 -0.42
CA ALA A 51 -0.73 6.86 -1.41
C ALA A 51 -1.89 6.11 -2.08
N THR A 52 -1.68 4.84 -2.47
CA THR A 52 -2.71 3.99 -3.07
C THR A 52 -3.82 3.68 -2.06
N MET A 53 -3.48 3.45 -0.80
CA MET A 53 -4.48 3.25 0.25
C MET A 53 -5.30 4.53 0.50
N GLN A 54 -4.67 5.69 0.54
CA GLN A 54 -5.37 6.97 0.68
C GLN A 54 -6.31 7.26 -0.51
N SER A 55 -5.92 6.92 -1.74
CA SER A 55 -6.81 7.06 -2.90
C SER A 55 -8.03 6.14 -2.83
N LEU A 56 -7.93 5.04 -2.09
CA LEU A 56 -9.06 4.14 -1.77
C LEU A 56 -9.91 4.66 -0.59
N GLY A 57 -9.59 5.83 -0.02
CA GLY A 57 -10.23 6.36 1.18
C GLY A 57 -9.76 5.69 2.48
N ILE A 58 -8.67 4.92 2.43
CA ILE A 58 -8.09 4.22 3.58
C ILE A 58 -6.93 5.06 4.12
N ASP A 59 -7.22 5.91 5.10
CA ASP A 59 -6.20 6.65 5.85
C ASP A 59 -5.96 5.96 7.19
N VAL A 60 -4.98 5.05 7.22
CA VAL A 60 -4.62 4.31 8.44
C VAL A 60 -4.13 5.26 9.54
N HIS A 61 -3.46 6.36 9.22
CA HIS A 61 -2.99 7.29 10.22
C HIS A 61 -4.17 7.93 10.97
N SER A 62 -5.13 8.52 10.23
CA SER A 62 -6.33 9.10 10.85
C SER A 62 -7.18 8.06 11.59
N MET A 63 -7.24 6.82 11.07
CA MET A 63 -7.93 5.73 11.76
C MET A 63 -7.26 5.39 13.10
N LEU A 64 -5.93 5.33 13.14
CA LEU A 64 -5.16 5.07 14.36
C LEU A 64 -5.22 6.22 15.37
N GLU A 65 -5.18 7.47 14.91
CA GLU A 65 -5.36 8.66 15.76
C GLU A 65 -6.68 8.60 16.53
N LYS A 66 -7.77 8.16 15.88
CA LYS A 66 -9.08 7.98 16.52
C LYS A 66 -9.11 6.86 17.54
N MET A 67 -8.15 5.93 17.50
CA MET A 67 -8.02 4.83 18.45
C MET A 67 -7.05 5.15 19.58
N ALA A 68 -6.16 6.13 19.41
CA ALA A 68 -5.28 6.59 20.45
C ALA A 68 -6.10 7.22 21.59
N ARG A 69 -5.91 6.71 22.81
CA ARG A 69 -6.43 7.37 24.01
C ARG A 69 -5.40 8.40 24.48
N PRO A 70 -5.82 9.53 25.06
CA PRO A 70 -4.88 10.47 25.67
C PRO A 70 -4.00 9.73 26.67
N VAL A 71 -2.69 9.96 26.61
CA VAL A 71 -1.76 9.46 27.63
C VAL A 71 -1.94 10.35 28.85
N SER A 72 -2.62 9.86 29.87
CA SER A 72 -2.80 10.51 31.17
C SER A 72 -1.54 10.48 32.01
#